data_AF-A0ABC8UQW5-F1
#
_entry.id   AF-A0ABC8UQW5-F1
#
_cell.length_a   1.000
_cell.length_b   1.000
_cell.length_c   1.000
_cell.angle_alpha   90.00
_cell.angle_beta   90.00
_cell.angle_gamma   90.00
#
_symmetry.space_group_name_H-M   'P 1'
#
loop_
_entity.id
_entity.type
_entity.pdbx_description
1 polymer ?
#
loop_
_entity_poly.entity_id
_entity_poly.type
_entity_poly.pdbx_seq_one_letter_code
_entity_poly.pdbx_strand_id
1 'polypeptide(L)'
;MSPAKPLVSLLSHRLLLIFFAETSNPSDSVALTANFTFVARDSKTGKSALINQISPETEREKLLWEGAEQRNKLRKKKGGEQRNDIENGEVNRQNSLLAEGRVFSDMPALADRDSILIRDTCLQNSLICQPQQRNIHGRIFGGFLMRRAFELAFATAYAFAGSAPGFLEVDHVDFLKPVSSRPITFLASNILI
;
A
#
# COMPACT_ATOMS: atom_id res chain seq x y z
N MET A 1 -26.59 9.56 10.87
CA MET A 1 -25.39 9.97 10.10
C MET A 1 -24.25 9.03 10.42
N SER A 2 -23.93 8.10 9.52
CA SER A 2 -22.80 7.18 9.67
C SER A 2 -21.48 7.91 9.36
N PRO A 3 -20.45 7.83 10.22
CA PRO A 3 -19.17 8.46 9.93
C PRO A 3 -18.44 7.66 8.84
N ALA A 4 -18.19 8.29 7.70
CA ALA A 4 -17.38 7.74 6.64
C ALA A 4 -15.96 7.43 7.16
N LYS A 5 -15.63 6.13 7.23
CA LYS A 5 -14.29 5.63 7.56
C LYS A 5 -13.31 6.12 6.48
N PRO A 6 -12.21 6.81 6.81
CA PRO A 6 -11.16 7.07 5.84
C PRO A 6 -10.40 5.77 5.61
N LEU A 7 -10.76 5.02 4.55
CA LEU A 7 -9.89 3.96 4.03
C LEU A 7 -8.67 4.63 3.39
N VAL A 8 -7.55 4.64 4.10
CA VAL A 8 -6.25 4.50 3.42
C VAL A 8 -6.15 3.00 3.13
N SER A 9 -6.64 2.59 1.97
CA SER A 9 -6.45 1.23 1.44
C SER A 9 -5.00 1.10 1.00
N LEU A 10 -4.09 0.91 1.95
CA LEU A 10 -2.81 0.28 1.65
C LEU A 10 -3.11 -1.21 1.45
N LEU A 11 -2.76 -1.72 0.28
CA LEU A 11 -2.81 -3.14 -0.12
C LEU A 11 -4.10 -3.57 -0.83
N SER A 12 -4.29 -3.09 -2.06
CA SER A 12 -4.85 -3.97 -3.09
C SER A 12 -3.68 -4.57 -3.85
N HIS A 13 -3.43 -5.83 -3.53
CA HIS A 13 -2.41 -6.73 -4.06
C HIS A 13 -1.15 -6.85 -3.19
N ARG A 14 -0.63 -8.08 -3.27
CA ARG A 14 0.21 -8.84 -2.35
C ARG A 14 1.20 -8.04 -1.48
N LEU A 15 1.10 -8.21 -0.17
CA LEU A 15 2.29 -8.13 0.70
C LEU A 15 3.03 -9.48 0.54
N LEU A 16 4.11 -9.51 -0.23
CA LEU A 16 4.88 -10.73 -0.49
C LEU A 16 5.85 -11.04 0.66
N LEU A 17 5.75 -12.27 1.19
CA LEU A 17 6.60 -12.89 2.22
C LEU A 17 7.98 -13.32 1.65
N ILE A 18 9.02 -13.35 2.50
CA ILE A 18 10.43 -13.62 2.13
C ILE A 18 11.00 -14.86 2.80
N PHE A 19 11.80 -15.60 2.04
CA PHE A 19 13.00 -16.30 2.51
C PHE A 19 14.26 -15.60 1.98
N PHE A 20 15.29 -15.44 2.82
CA PHE A 20 16.63 -15.03 2.37
C PHE A 20 17.55 -16.24 2.26
N ALA A 21 18.30 -16.30 1.17
CA ALA A 21 19.66 -16.85 1.15
C ALA A 21 20.61 -15.64 1.07
N GLU A 22 21.60 -15.58 1.98
CA GLU A 22 22.63 -14.54 1.97
C GLU A 22 23.41 -14.58 0.65
N THR A 23 23.55 -13.44 -0.03
CA THR A 23 24.52 -13.29 -1.12
C THR A 23 25.73 -12.51 -0.64
N SER A 24 26.86 -13.21 -0.62
CA SER A 24 28.21 -12.72 -0.38
C SER A 24 28.65 -11.74 -1.48
N ASN A 25 28.65 -10.42 -1.23
CA ASN A 25 29.67 -9.44 -1.67
C ASN A 25 29.21 -7.98 -1.38
N PRO A 26 29.91 -7.22 -0.50
CA PRO A 26 29.42 -5.93 0.02
C PRO A 26 29.88 -4.65 -0.72
N SER A 27 30.58 -4.72 -1.86
CA SER A 27 31.32 -3.54 -2.37
C SER A 27 30.59 -2.56 -3.29
N ASP A 28 29.35 -2.81 -3.73
CA ASP A 28 28.53 -1.80 -4.46
C ASP A 28 27.08 -2.29 -4.68
N SER A 29 26.54 -3.07 -3.72
CA SER A 29 25.21 -3.65 -3.90
C SER A 29 24.12 -2.59 -3.74
N VAL A 30 23.30 -2.42 -4.78
CA VAL A 30 22.13 -1.54 -4.73
C VAL A 30 21.15 -2.09 -3.68
N ALA A 31 20.92 -1.31 -2.61
CA ALA A 31 20.03 -1.73 -1.52
C ALA A 31 18.54 -1.67 -1.89
N LEU A 32 18.12 -0.66 -2.68
CA LEU A 32 16.73 -0.47 -3.09
C LEU A 32 16.65 0.34 -4.37
N THR A 33 15.74 -0.05 -5.28
CA THR A 33 15.32 0.77 -6.41
C THR A 33 13.83 1.08 -6.28
N ALA A 34 13.45 2.35 -6.35
CA ALA A 34 12.06 2.78 -6.23
C ALA A 34 11.72 3.92 -7.20
N ASN A 35 10.45 3.95 -7.64
CA ASN A 35 9.92 5.01 -8.49
C ASN A 35 8.89 5.83 -7.71
N PHE A 36 9.13 7.14 -7.59
CA PHE A 36 8.19 8.06 -6.93
C PHE A 36 7.51 8.95 -7.96
N THR A 37 6.21 9.20 -7.77
CA THR A 37 5.47 10.18 -8.56
C THR A 37 5.03 11.32 -7.66
N PHE A 38 5.42 12.54 -7.99
CA PHE A 38 5.02 13.74 -7.28
C PHE A 38 4.07 14.58 -8.14
N VAL A 39 3.20 15.35 -7.48
CA VAL A 39 2.27 16.27 -8.14
C VAL A 39 2.45 17.65 -7.52
N ALA A 40 2.80 18.63 -8.34
CA ALA A 40 2.82 20.02 -7.92
C ALA A 40 1.38 20.53 -7.73
N ARG A 41 1.12 21.20 -6.61
CA ARG A 41 -0.19 21.78 -6.29
C ARG A 41 -0.04 23.27 -6.03
N ASP A 42 -0.90 24.05 -6.65
CA ASP A 42 -1.04 25.47 -6.36
C ASP A 42 -1.52 25.65 -4.92
N SER A 43 -0.83 26.51 -4.16
CA SER A 43 -1.10 26.76 -2.75
C SER A 43 -2.42 27.50 -2.49
N LYS A 44 -2.85 28.35 -3.44
CA LYS A 44 -4.08 29.15 -3.34
C LYS A 44 -5.27 28.39 -3.89
N THR A 45 -5.16 27.83 -5.09
CA THR A 45 -6.29 27.16 -5.75
C THR A 45 -6.43 25.69 -5.36
N GLY A 46 -5.36 25.10 -4.81
CA GLY A 46 -5.32 23.68 -4.48
C GLY A 46 -5.35 22.77 -5.70
N LYS A 47 -5.30 23.29 -6.94
CA LYS A 47 -5.30 22.52 -8.20
C LYS A 47 -3.88 22.09 -8.59
N SER A 48 -3.77 21.23 -9.60
CA SER A 48 -2.47 20.86 -10.16
C SER A 48 -1.79 22.07 -10.77
N ALA A 49 -0.53 22.30 -10.42
CA ALA A 49 0.29 23.37 -10.98
C ALA A 49 1.05 22.88 -12.21
N LEU A 50 1.34 23.79 -13.14
CA LEU A 50 2.20 23.51 -14.29
C LEU A 50 3.63 23.28 -13.80
N ILE A 51 4.28 22.26 -14.35
CA ILE A 51 5.68 21.91 -14.05
C ILE A 51 6.49 22.10 -15.32
N ASN A 52 7.69 22.67 -15.19
CA ASN A 52 8.62 22.81 -16.30
C ASN A 52 8.98 21.42 -16.86
N GLN A 53 8.95 21.29 -18.18
CA GLN A 53 9.35 20.06 -18.84
C GLN A 53 10.86 19.92 -18.81
N ILE A 54 11.33 18.69 -18.60
CA ILE A 54 12.74 18.34 -18.72
C ILE A 54 12.92 17.51 -19.99
N SER A 55 14.02 17.73 -20.71
CA SER A 55 14.40 16.91 -21.86
C SER A 55 15.52 15.95 -21.45
N PRO A 56 15.35 14.62 -21.63
CA PRO A 56 16.43 13.68 -21.35
C PRO A 56 17.59 13.88 -22.32
N GLU A 57 18.82 13.96 -21.80
CA GLU A 57 20.01 14.24 -22.61
C GLU A 57 20.76 12.94 -22.94
N THR A 58 20.93 12.08 -21.93
CA THR A 58 21.68 10.83 -22.06
C THR A 58 20.80 9.66 -22.52
N GLU A 59 21.40 8.64 -23.14
CA GLU A 59 20.68 7.42 -23.54
C GLU A 59 20.01 6.73 -22.34
N ARG A 60 20.66 6.73 -21.18
CA ARG A 60 20.09 6.20 -19.94
C ARG A 60 18.83 6.96 -19.52
N GLU A 61 18.85 8.29 -19.59
CA GLU A 61 17.69 9.12 -19.25
C GLU A 61 16.54 8.94 -20.24
N LYS A 62 16.85 8.79 -21.53
CA LYS A 62 15.83 8.50 -22.57
C LYS A 62 15.11 7.18 -22.29
N LEU A 63 15.86 6.13 -21.92
CA LEU A 63 15.28 4.85 -21.52
C LEU A 63 14.39 4.97 -20.26
N LEU A 64 14.85 5.73 -19.25
CA LEU A 64 14.05 5.98 -18.04
C LEU A 64 12.77 6.76 -18.36
N TRP A 65 12.85 7.74 -19.26
CA TRP A 65 11.74 8.56 -19.72
C TRP A 65 10.67 7.72 -20.42
N GLU A 66 11.08 6.90 -21.40
CA GLU A 66 10.18 5.99 -22.11
C GLU A 66 9.50 5.01 -21.15
N GLY A 67 10.27 4.39 -20.25
CA GLY A 67 9.73 3.50 -19.24
C GLY A 67 8.74 4.19 -18.30
N ALA A 68 8.98 5.45 -17.94
CA ALA A 68 8.06 6.24 -17.12
C ALA A 68 6.73 6.52 -17.84
N GLU A 69 6.76 6.83 -19.14
CA GLU A 69 5.55 7.00 -19.94
C GLU A 69 4.74 5.71 -20.04
N GLN A 70 5.39 4.57 -20.28
CA GLN A 70 4.74 3.26 -20.32
C GLN A 70 4.05 2.95 -18.98
N ARG A 71 4.74 3.15 -17.85
CA ARG A 71 4.15 2.99 -16.51
C ARG A 71 2.95 3.90 -16.29
N ASN A 72 3.03 5.16 -16.72
CA ASN A 72 1.93 6.11 -16.55
C ASN A 72 0.72 5.74 -17.42
N LYS A 73 0.93 5.21 -18.64
CA LYS A 73 -0.14 4.67 -19.51
C LYS A 73 -0.82 3.47 -18.84
N LEU A 74 -0.06 2.52 -18.31
CA LEU A 74 -0.59 1.35 -17.60
C LEU A 74 -1.42 1.75 -16.36
N ARG A 75 -0.93 2.71 -15.56
CA ARG A 75 -1.67 3.21 -14.39
C ARG A 75 -3.01 3.83 -14.78
N LYS A 76 -3.06 4.60 -15.87
CA LYS A 76 -4.32 5.19 -16.38
C LYS A 76 -5.30 4.13 -16.88
N LYS A 77 -4.81 3.06 -17.53
CA LYS A 77 -5.64 1.93 -17.98
C LYS A 77 -6.25 1.15 -16.81
N LYS A 78 -5.45 0.79 -15.80
CA LYS A 78 -5.92 0.08 -14.59
C LYS A 78 -7.04 0.84 -13.86
N GLY A 79 -6.98 2.17 -13.81
CA GLY A 79 -8.04 2.98 -13.22
C GLY A 79 -9.38 2.94 -13.99
N GLY A 80 -9.37 2.58 -15.27
CA GLY A 80 -10.57 2.37 -16.10
C GLY A 80 -11.07 0.93 -16.11
N GLU A 81 -10.16 -0.06 -16.11
CA GLU A 81 -10.47 -1.50 -16.20
C GLU A 81 -11.00 -2.11 -14.89
N GLN A 82 -10.58 -1.60 -13.71
CA GLN A 82 -11.10 -2.05 -12.40
C GLN A 82 -12.63 -1.96 -12.25
N ARG A 83 -13.32 -1.19 -13.10
CA ARG A 83 -14.79 -1.11 -13.11
C ARG A 83 -15.46 -2.26 -13.86
N ASN A 84 -14.78 -2.94 -14.78
CA ASN A 84 -15.39 -3.90 -15.69
C ASN A 84 -15.10 -5.37 -15.33
N ASP A 85 -14.03 -5.65 -14.57
CA ASP A 85 -13.63 -7.02 -14.21
C ASP A 85 -14.51 -7.65 -13.11
N ILE A 86 -15.28 -6.86 -12.37
CA ILE A 86 -16.16 -7.35 -11.29
C ILE A 86 -17.36 -8.15 -11.84
N GLU A 87 -17.70 -8.02 -13.13
CA GLU A 87 -18.99 -8.50 -13.63
C GLU A 87 -19.04 -9.94 -14.15
N ASN A 88 -17.93 -10.59 -14.53
CA ASN A 88 -18.03 -11.86 -15.27
C ASN A 88 -17.05 -12.96 -14.77
N GLY A 89 -17.47 -13.70 -13.74
CA GLY A 89 -16.91 -15.03 -13.40
C GLY A 89 -16.65 -15.32 -11.92
N GLU A 90 -16.60 -14.30 -11.05
CA GLU A 90 -16.13 -14.45 -9.67
C GLU A 90 -17.20 -14.84 -8.64
N VAL A 91 -18.49 -14.72 -8.96
CA VAL A 91 -19.59 -14.93 -8.00
C VAL A 91 -19.56 -16.33 -7.36
N ASN A 92 -19.27 -17.37 -8.15
CA ASN A 92 -19.21 -18.75 -7.64
C ASN A 92 -18.01 -18.97 -6.71
N ARG A 93 -16.85 -18.39 -7.05
CA ARG A 93 -15.65 -18.44 -6.19
C ARG A 93 -15.88 -17.66 -4.90
N GLN A 94 -16.51 -16.48 -4.99
CA GLN A 94 -16.84 -15.64 -3.86
C GLN A 94 -17.82 -16.35 -2.91
N ASN A 95 -18.85 -16.99 -3.46
CA ASN A 95 -19.80 -17.78 -2.68
C ASN A 95 -19.13 -18.96 -1.97
N SER A 96 -18.18 -19.64 -2.61
CA SER A 96 -17.40 -20.72 -1.98
C SER A 96 -16.56 -20.20 -0.80
N LEU A 97 -15.83 -19.09 -0.99
CA LEU A 97 -15.02 -18.47 0.06
C LEU A 97 -15.87 -17.96 1.23
N LEU A 98 -17.06 -17.41 0.93
CA LEU A 98 -18.01 -16.98 1.95
C LEU A 98 -18.57 -18.16 2.75
N ALA A 99 -18.82 -19.31 2.10
CA ALA A 99 -19.29 -20.52 2.78
C ALA A 99 -18.23 -21.07 3.75
N GLU A 100 -16.97 -21.10 3.32
CA GLU A 100 -15.84 -21.50 4.16
C GLU A 100 -15.68 -20.55 5.37
N GLY A 101 -15.68 -19.23 5.15
CA GLY A 101 -15.57 -18.24 6.22
C GLY A 101 -16.76 -18.23 7.21
N ARG A 102 -17.93 -18.75 6.81
CA ARG A 102 -19.08 -18.92 7.69
C ARG A 102 -18.87 -20.05 8.69
N VAL A 103 -18.27 -21.17 8.29
CA VAL A 103 -17.92 -22.26 9.22
C VAL A 103 -17.02 -21.73 10.35
N PHE A 104 -16.03 -20.91 10.01
CA PHE A 104 -15.17 -20.23 10.99
C PHE A 104 -15.93 -19.30 11.94
N SER A 105 -17.00 -18.64 11.48
CA SER A 105 -17.74 -17.66 12.29
C SER A 105 -18.84 -18.32 13.13
N ASP A 106 -19.57 -19.27 12.55
CA ASP A 106 -20.77 -19.87 13.15
C ASP A 106 -20.43 -21.15 13.94
N MET A 107 -19.41 -21.90 13.50
CA MET A 107 -19.00 -23.19 14.08
C MET A 107 -17.47 -23.35 14.17
N PRO A 108 -16.76 -22.52 14.96
CA PRO A 108 -15.29 -22.47 14.98
C PRO A 108 -14.61 -23.78 15.39
N ALA A 109 -15.33 -24.68 16.08
CA ALA A 109 -14.81 -26.00 16.46
C ALA A 109 -14.65 -26.96 15.27
N LEU A 110 -15.41 -26.75 14.18
CA LEU A 110 -15.36 -27.56 12.95
C LEU A 110 -14.45 -26.96 11.88
N ALA A 111 -13.94 -25.75 12.13
CA ALA A 111 -13.10 -25.05 11.18
C ALA A 111 -11.72 -25.70 11.11
N ASP A 112 -11.12 -25.65 9.92
CA ASP A 112 -9.79 -26.21 9.70
C ASP A 112 -8.75 -25.53 10.61
N ARG A 113 -7.80 -26.32 11.14
CA ARG A 113 -6.82 -25.84 12.11
C ARG A 113 -5.73 -24.97 11.48
N ASP A 114 -5.49 -25.14 10.18
CA ASP A 114 -4.44 -24.44 9.45
C ASP A 114 -4.93 -23.17 8.76
N SER A 115 -6.19 -22.79 9.01
CA SER A 115 -6.83 -21.64 8.38
C SER A 115 -7.23 -20.61 9.43
N ILE A 116 -6.97 -19.32 9.14
CA ILE A 116 -7.21 -18.20 10.05
C ILE A 116 -7.93 -17.10 9.29
N LEU A 117 -8.95 -16.48 9.90
CA LEU A 117 -9.64 -15.35 9.28
C LEU A 117 -8.75 -14.11 9.27
N ILE A 118 -8.76 -13.39 8.15
CA ILE A 118 -8.00 -12.13 7.98
C ILE A 118 -8.33 -11.12 9.09
N ARG A 119 -9.58 -11.08 9.57
CA ARG A 119 -9.98 -10.17 10.65
C ARG A 119 -9.27 -10.46 11.98
N ASP A 120 -8.87 -11.71 12.20
CA ASP A 120 -8.22 -12.16 13.43
C ASP A 120 -6.70 -11.96 13.38
N THR A 121 -6.14 -11.61 12.20
CA THR A 121 -4.73 -11.22 12.03
C THR A 121 -4.52 -9.70 12.10
N CYS A 122 -5.55 -8.94 12.50
CA CYS A 122 -5.53 -7.47 12.44
C CYS A 122 -4.77 -6.82 13.60
N LEU A 123 -3.80 -5.95 13.30
CA LEU A 123 -3.31 -4.96 14.25
C LEU A 123 -3.64 -3.54 13.78
N GLN A 124 -4.00 -2.68 14.75
CA GLN A 124 -4.37 -1.30 14.50
C GLN A 124 -3.50 -0.35 15.31
N ASN A 125 -3.20 0.81 14.72
CA ASN A 125 -2.48 1.87 15.39
C ASN A 125 -3.13 3.23 15.12
N SER A 126 -3.22 4.04 16.16
CA SER A 126 -3.69 5.42 16.09
C SER A 126 -2.54 6.35 16.43
N LEU A 127 -2.25 7.28 15.54
CA LEU A 127 -1.11 8.18 15.68
C LEU A 127 -1.53 9.64 15.61
N ILE A 128 -0.94 10.44 16.50
CA ILE A 128 -1.11 11.88 16.48
C ILE A 128 -0.11 12.48 15.49
N CYS A 129 -0.66 13.18 14.50
CA CYS A 129 0.07 13.84 13.45
C CYS A 129 0.60 15.22 13.91
N GLN A 130 1.85 15.25 14.35
CA GLN A 130 2.51 16.46 14.88
C GLN A 130 2.86 17.47 13.78
N PRO A 131 3.05 18.77 14.11
CA PRO A 131 3.49 19.80 13.16
C PRO A 131 4.72 19.43 12.31
N GLN A 132 5.72 18.76 12.91
CA GLN A 132 6.96 18.34 12.26
C GLN A 132 6.73 17.31 11.13
N GLN A 133 5.59 16.62 11.15
CA GLN A 133 5.21 15.61 10.17
C GLN A 133 4.42 16.20 9.00
N ARG A 134 4.21 17.53 8.98
CA ARG A 134 3.47 18.26 7.95
C ARG A 134 4.41 19.12 7.10
N ASN A 135 4.05 19.28 5.83
CA ASN A 135 4.67 20.28 4.98
C ASN A 135 4.14 21.70 5.31
N ILE A 136 4.72 22.72 4.65
CA ILE A 136 4.34 24.14 4.81
C ILE A 136 2.86 24.43 4.47
N HIS A 137 2.19 23.50 3.78
CA HIS A 137 0.77 23.58 3.43
C HIS A 137 -0.12 22.74 4.35
N GLY A 138 0.41 22.26 5.49
CA GLY A 138 -0.34 21.52 6.51
C GLY A 138 -0.72 20.08 6.14
N ARG A 139 -0.12 19.52 5.07
CA ARG A 139 -0.36 18.13 4.63
C ARG A 139 0.71 17.21 5.19
N ILE A 140 0.30 16.02 5.65
CA ILE A 140 1.25 15.03 6.18
C ILE A 140 2.17 14.51 5.07
N PHE A 141 3.45 14.34 5.38
CA PHE A 141 4.42 13.75 4.46
C PHE A 141 4.08 12.28 4.19
N GLY A 142 4.03 11.90 2.90
CA GLY A 142 3.77 10.51 2.50
C GLY A 142 4.80 9.52 3.06
N GLY A 143 6.08 9.92 3.13
CA GLY A 143 7.15 9.10 3.72
C GLY A 143 6.91 8.77 5.20
N PHE A 144 6.33 9.70 5.97
CA PHE A 144 5.96 9.45 7.35
C PHE A 144 4.87 8.38 7.46
N LEU A 145 3.84 8.46 6.62
CA LEU A 145 2.76 7.46 6.60
C LEU A 145 3.27 6.09 6.16
N MET A 146 4.11 6.02 5.11
CA MET A 146 4.68 4.76 4.63
C MET A 146 5.53 4.08 5.70
N ARG A 147 6.36 4.84 6.42
CA ARG A 147 7.14 4.31 7.54
C ARG A 147 6.23 3.73 8.64
N ARG A 148 5.19 4.47 9.04
CA ARG A 148 4.25 4.00 10.07
C ARG A 148 3.46 2.77 9.64
N ALA A 149 3.09 2.69 8.37
CA ALA A 149 2.45 1.52 7.79
C ALA A 149 3.39 0.31 7.79
N PHE A 150 4.66 0.48 7.41
CA PHE A 150 5.67 -0.57 7.47
C PHE A 150 5.91 -1.08 8.90
N GLU A 151 6.09 -0.19 9.87
CA GLU A 151 6.25 -0.57 11.28
C GLU A 151 5.06 -1.41 11.79
N LEU A 152 3.83 -1.02 11.42
CA LEU A 152 2.63 -1.77 11.78
C LEU A 152 2.56 -3.13 11.07
N ALA A 153 2.88 -3.18 9.77
CA ALA A 153 2.90 -4.43 9.01
C ALA A 153 3.96 -5.41 9.53
N PHE A 154 5.15 -4.92 9.86
CA PHE A 154 6.21 -5.71 10.49
C PHE A 154 5.76 -6.31 11.82
N ALA A 155 5.15 -5.49 12.69
CA ALA A 155 4.64 -5.96 13.97
C ALA A 155 3.53 -7.02 13.80
N THR A 156 2.66 -6.84 12.81
CA THR A 156 1.57 -7.77 12.48
C THR A 156 2.12 -9.11 12.00
N ALA A 157 3.09 -9.08 11.08
CA ALA A 157 3.75 -10.29 10.58
C ALA A 157 4.55 -10.99 11.67
N TYR A 158 5.25 -10.26 12.54
CA TYR A 158 5.98 -10.81 13.67
C TYR A 158 5.03 -11.53 14.65
N ALA A 159 3.93 -10.88 15.02
CA ALA A 159 2.93 -11.44 15.93
C ALA A 159 2.24 -12.69 15.33
N PHE A 160 2.03 -12.69 14.01
CA PHE A 160 1.42 -13.82 13.31
C PHE A 160 2.38 -15.00 13.11
N ALA A 161 3.60 -14.76 12.63
CA ALA A 161 4.56 -15.81 12.28
C ALA A 161 5.40 -16.30 13.48
N GLY A 162 5.44 -15.56 14.59
CA GLY A 162 6.26 -15.87 15.76
C GLY A 162 7.78 -15.74 15.53
N SER A 163 8.19 -15.16 14.40
CA SER A 163 9.60 -14.93 14.06
C SER A 163 9.77 -13.61 13.30
N ALA A 164 11.00 -13.08 13.27
CA ALA A 164 11.33 -11.81 12.64
C ALA A 164 11.08 -11.85 11.12
N PRO A 165 10.10 -11.08 10.59
CA PRO A 165 9.86 -11.05 9.15
C PRO A 165 10.96 -10.26 8.44
N GLY A 166 11.33 -10.70 7.23
CA GLY A 166 12.18 -9.91 6.33
C GLY A 166 11.36 -8.87 5.54
N PHE A 167 12.04 -7.85 4.97
CA PHE A 167 11.44 -6.88 4.05
C PHE A 167 11.83 -7.14 2.58
N LEU A 168 10.84 -7.32 1.69
CA LEU A 168 11.04 -7.76 0.30
C LEU A 168 10.89 -6.59 -0.62
N GLU A 169 9.65 -6.11 -0.63
CA GLU A 169 9.16 -5.12 -1.53
C GLU A 169 7.93 -4.48 -0.88
N VAL A 170 7.64 -3.27 -1.32
CA VAL A 170 6.36 -2.64 -1.09
C VAL A 170 5.68 -2.57 -2.44
N ASP A 171 4.46 -3.06 -2.48
CA ASP A 171 3.61 -2.96 -3.66
C ASP A 171 3.26 -1.49 -3.96
N HIS A 172 2.50 -1.24 -5.02
CA HIS A 172 2.16 0.13 -5.41
C HIS A 172 1.39 0.89 -4.31
N VAL A 173 1.90 2.05 -3.90
CA VAL A 173 1.27 2.91 -2.89
C VAL A 173 0.69 4.18 -3.53
N ASP A 174 -0.63 4.33 -3.42
CA ASP A 174 -1.36 5.50 -3.89
C ASP A 174 -1.88 6.39 -2.75
N PHE A 175 -1.59 7.68 -2.84
CA PHE A 175 -2.15 8.70 -1.93
C PHE A 175 -3.40 9.33 -2.55
N LEU A 176 -4.56 8.67 -2.38
CA LEU A 176 -5.83 9.06 -3.01
C LEU A 176 -6.32 10.45 -2.58
N LYS A 177 -6.09 10.81 -1.32
CA LYS A 177 -6.52 12.10 -0.74
C LYS A 177 -5.39 12.68 0.09
N PRO A 178 -5.21 14.01 0.08
CA PRO A 178 -4.34 14.67 1.03
C PRO A 178 -4.80 14.36 2.46
N VAL A 179 -3.87 13.91 3.32
CA VAL A 179 -4.13 13.80 4.75
C VAL A 179 -3.96 15.21 5.34
N SER A 180 -5.06 15.97 5.29
CA SER A 180 -5.12 17.34 5.81
C SER A 180 -5.41 17.33 7.31
N SER A 181 -4.50 17.91 8.10
CA SER A 181 -4.62 18.47 9.46
C SER A 181 -5.46 17.76 10.54
N ARG A 182 -6.05 16.59 10.28
CA ARG A 182 -6.68 15.79 11.32
C ARG A 182 -5.58 15.39 12.28
N PRO A 183 -5.76 15.67 13.58
CA PRO A 183 -4.71 15.40 14.56
C PRO A 183 -4.45 13.90 14.67
N ILE A 184 -5.42 13.05 14.33
CA ILE A 184 -5.33 11.60 14.50
C ILE A 184 -5.47 10.90 13.16
N THR A 185 -4.53 10.00 12.87
CA THR A 185 -4.57 9.08 11.73
C THR A 185 -4.68 7.65 12.27
N PHE A 186 -5.52 6.84 11.64
CA PHE A 186 -5.69 5.43 11.96
C PHE A 186 -5.08 4.58 10.85
N LEU A 187 -4.27 3.59 11.24
CA LEU A 187 -3.70 2.59 10.37
C LEU A 187 -4.16 1.22 10.86
N ALA A 188 -4.41 0.31 9.91
CA ALA A 188 -4.71 -1.09 10.17
C ALA A 188 -3.84 -1.94 9.25
N SER A 189 -3.40 -3.09 9.73
CA SER A 189 -2.67 -4.09 8.97
C SER A 189 -3.29 -5.45 9.22
N ASN A 190 -3.38 -6.28 8.18
CA ASN A 190 -3.88 -7.65 8.24
C ASN A 190 -2.95 -8.52 7.39
N ILE A 191 -2.86 -9.81 7.72
CA ILE A 191 -2.15 -10.79 6.91
C ILE A 191 -3.10 -11.36 5.85
N LEU A 192 -2.65 -11.34 4.60
CA LEU A 192 -3.30 -11.99 3.47
C LEU A 192 -2.48 -13.26 3.15
N ILE A 193 -3.12 -14.42 3.19
CA ILE A 193 -2.53 -15.74 2.91
C ILE A 193 -3.13 -16.27 1.61
#